data_AF-A0AAX0RZV4-F1
#
_entry.id   AF-A0AAX0RZV4-F1
#
_cell.length_a   1.000
_cell.length_b   1.000
_cell.length_c   1.000
_cell.angle_alpha   90.00
_cell.angle_beta   90.00
_cell.angle_gamma   90.00
#
_symmetry.space_group_name_H-M   'P 1'
#
loop_
_entity.id
_entity.type
_entity.pdbx_description
1 polymer ?
#
loop_
_entity_poly.entity_id
_entity_poly.type
_entity_poly.pdbx_seq_one_letter_code
_entity_poly.pdbx_strand_id
1 'polypeptide(L)'
;MRKWFLFISLFFVLFFLSACSSNPSLELVDANVDIVKDKSLVGSIGITEGERKGDELIPTALFYEFTIKNTGNKTVGSIGEADKGIELKIEPKDKLKSVSEDVIGFNIYNPEDYNESGVGFGQSFLSVLKSDEKGKYTFNYGLGVSEENSQVPLLVPSKEKLDELKEYAFNAFLVVTIGNQEIARFDLNKLKN
;
A
#
# COMPACT_ATOMS: atom_id res chain seq x y z
N MET A 1 -69.24 20.84 5.49
CA MET A 1 -68.42 20.68 6.71
C MET A 1 -68.26 19.18 6.97
N ARG A 2 -67.12 18.58 6.57
CA ARG A 2 -66.01 18.14 7.46
C ARG A 2 -66.47 16.94 8.32
N LYS A 3 -66.03 15.68 8.14
CA LYS A 3 -64.67 15.06 8.20
C LYS A 3 -64.78 13.64 7.56
N TRP A 4 -63.98 13.15 6.58
CA TRP A 4 -62.62 12.52 6.64
C TRP A 4 -62.39 11.65 7.91
N PHE A 5 -62.02 10.36 7.88
CA PHE A 5 -60.77 9.73 7.41
C PHE A 5 -61.02 8.23 7.13
N LEU A 6 -60.68 7.68 5.94
CA LEU A 6 -59.42 7.02 5.55
C LEU A 6 -59.11 5.68 6.26
N PHE A 7 -59.56 4.57 5.66
CA PHE A 7 -58.97 3.24 5.82
C PHE A 7 -58.48 2.76 4.45
N ILE A 8 -57.30 3.22 4.04
CA ILE A 8 -56.56 2.63 2.92
C ILE A 8 -55.53 1.69 3.54
N SER A 9 -55.90 0.40 3.54
CA SER A 9 -55.07 -0.71 3.98
C SER A 9 -53.82 -0.82 3.11
N LEU A 10 -52.72 -0.26 3.60
CA LEU A 10 -51.37 -0.82 3.64
C LEU A 10 -51.07 -1.93 2.60
N PHE A 11 -50.72 -1.52 1.38
CA PHE A 11 -50.06 -2.38 0.39
C PHE A 11 -48.81 -1.67 -0.16
N PHE A 12 -47.96 -1.17 0.74
CA PHE A 12 -46.56 -0.90 0.40
C PHE A 12 -45.79 -2.21 0.57
N VAL A 13 -45.95 -3.10 -0.41
CA VAL A 13 -45.06 -4.25 -0.61
C VAL A 13 -43.69 -3.68 -0.97
N LEU A 14 -42.88 -3.49 0.07
CA LEU A 14 -41.49 -3.91 0.16
C LEU A 14 -40.78 -4.06 -1.19
N PHE A 15 -40.43 -2.93 -1.82
CA PHE A 15 -39.26 -2.88 -2.68
C PHE A 15 -38.01 -2.92 -1.80
N PHE A 16 -37.83 -4.01 -1.04
CA PHE A 16 -36.50 -4.46 -0.69
C PHE A 16 -35.93 -5.10 -1.95
N LEU A 17 -35.60 -4.25 -2.94
CA LEU A 17 -34.56 -4.61 -3.88
C LEU A 17 -33.36 -4.94 -3.00
N SER A 18 -33.10 -6.23 -2.86
CA SER A 18 -31.81 -6.75 -2.49
C SER A 18 -30.81 -6.06 -3.41
N ALA A 19 -30.27 -4.94 -2.93
CA ALA A 19 -28.99 -4.46 -3.39
C ALA A 19 -28.05 -5.60 -3.06
N CYS A 20 -27.91 -6.54 -4.01
CA CYS A 20 -26.73 -7.37 -4.12
C CYS A 20 -25.60 -6.35 -4.08
N SER A 21 -24.99 -6.19 -2.91
CA SER A 21 -23.85 -5.34 -2.68
C SER A 21 -22.81 -5.79 -3.68
N SER A 22 -22.72 -5.09 -4.81
CA SER A 22 -21.78 -5.39 -5.89
C SER A 22 -20.42 -4.79 -5.54
N ASN A 23 -20.02 -4.92 -4.27
CA ASN A 23 -18.68 -4.55 -3.85
C ASN A 23 -17.71 -5.37 -4.71
N PRO A 24 -16.65 -4.73 -5.24
CA PRO A 24 -15.60 -5.45 -5.95
C PRO A 24 -15.16 -6.66 -5.13
N SER A 25 -15.20 -7.84 -5.72
CA SER A 25 -14.68 -9.05 -5.07
C SER A 25 -13.20 -9.13 -5.44
N LEU A 26 -12.35 -8.79 -4.47
CA LEU A 26 -10.90 -8.86 -4.60
C LEU A 26 -10.34 -9.90 -3.63
N GLU A 27 -9.40 -10.68 -4.10
CA GLU A 27 -8.67 -11.70 -3.35
C GLU A 27 -7.18 -11.36 -3.32
N LEU A 28 -6.57 -11.33 -2.14
CA LEU A 28 -5.12 -11.26 -2.00
C LEU A 28 -4.56 -12.68 -2.14
N VAL A 29 -3.98 -12.96 -3.30
CA VAL A 29 -3.49 -14.29 -3.69
C VAL A 29 -2.10 -14.57 -3.11
N ASP A 30 -1.24 -13.56 -3.11
CA ASP A 30 0.14 -13.68 -2.65
C ASP A 30 0.61 -12.37 -2.01
N ALA A 31 1.46 -12.49 -1.01
CA ALA A 31 2.07 -11.37 -0.30
C ALA A 31 3.48 -11.76 0.14
N ASN A 32 4.47 -11.00 -0.32
CA ASN A 32 5.86 -11.17 0.04
C ASN A 32 6.44 -9.84 0.54
N VAL A 33 7.39 -9.92 1.46
CA VAL A 33 8.19 -8.79 1.90
C VAL A 33 9.64 -9.22 2.10
N ASP A 34 10.56 -8.41 1.59
CA ASP A 34 12.00 -8.65 1.76
C ASP A 34 12.79 -7.36 1.95
N ILE A 35 14.02 -7.51 2.44
CA ILE A 35 15.01 -6.44 2.48
C ILE A 35 15.89 -6.58 1.25
N VAL A 36 15.86 -5.59 0.36
CA VAL A 36 16.55 -5.65 -0.93
C VAL A 36 17.54 -4.49 -1.09
N LYS A 37 18.60 -4.74 -1.86
CA LYS A 37 19.55 -3.73 -2.34
C LYS A 37 19.86 -4.01 -3.81
N ASP A 38 18.82 -3.89 -4.64
CA ASP A 38 18.87 -4.22 -6.07
C ASP A 38 18.40 -3.02 -6.91
N LYS A 39 19.30 -2.48 -7.73
CA LYS A 39 19.01 -1.32 -8.59
C LYS A 39 17.80 -1.54 -9.51
N SER A 40 17.54 -2.77 -9.95
CA SER A 40 16.41 -3.08 -10.82
C SER A 40 15.05 -2.97 -10.12
N LEU A 41 15.03 -3.10 -8.79
CA LEU A 41 13.81 -3.03 -7.97
C LEU A 41 13.60 -1.65 -7.35
N VAL A 42 14.68 -1.02 -6.87
CA VAL A 42 14.60 0.21 -6.06
C VAL A 42 15.28 1.42 -6.71
N GLY A 43 15.85 1.25 -7.89
CA GLY A 43 16.56 2.31 -8.59
C GLY A 43 17.88 2.68 -7.92
N SER A 44 18.29 3.93 -8.10
CA SER A 44 19.50 4.49 -7.52
C SER A 44 19.34 5.98 -7.22
N ILE A 45 20.12 6.47 -6.27
CA ILE A 45 20.23 7.88 -5.91
C ILE A 45 21.49 8.43 -6.58
N GLY A 46 21.34 9.41 -7.47
CA GLY A 46 22.47 10.06 -8.13
C GLY A 46 23.09 11.13 -7.25
N ILE A 47 24.42 11.12 -7.13
CA ILE A 47 25.18 12.11 -6.39
C ILE A 47 25.41 13.35 -7.26
N THR A 48 24.94 14.51 -6.81
CA THR A 48 24.88 15.73 -7.66
C THR A 48 25.98 16.75 -7.36
N GLU A 49 26.67 16.61 -6.24
CA GLU A 49 27.73 17.49 -5.75
C GLU A 49 28.84 16.74 -5.00
N GLY A 50 29.93 17.43 -4.68
CA GLY A 50 31.11 16.87 -4.01
C GLY A 50 32.05 16.08 -4.94
N GLU A 51 33.07 15.43 -4.36
CA GLU A 51 34.08 14.67 -5.11
C GLU A 51 33.48 13.46 -5.85
N ARG A 52 32.38 12.91 -5.32
CA ARG A 52 31.66 11.75 -5.87
C ARG A 52 30.53 12.13 -6.84
N LYS A 53 30.51 13.37 -7.31
CA LYS A 53 29.48 13.84 -8.26
C LYS A 53 29.46 12.95 -9.51
N GLY A 54 28.26 12.46 -9.86
CA GLY A 54 28.03 11.54 -10.97
C GLY A 54 27.97 10.08 -10.56
N ASP A 55 28.39 9.74 -9.33
CA ASP A 55 28.21 8.40 -8.77
C ASP A 55 26.72 8.11 -8.50
N GLU A 56 26.41 6.82 -8.38
CA GLU A 56 25.09 6.33 -7.98
C GLU A 56 25.20 5.53 -6.67
N LEU A 57 24.25 5.74 -5.76
CA LEU A 57 24.06 4.93 -4.58
C LEU A 57 22.82 4.05 -4.76
N ILE A 58 22.96 2.76 -4.47
CA ILE A 58 21.82 1.83 -4.44
C ILE A 58 21.30 1.79 -3.00
N PRO A 59 20.09 2.29 -2.71
CA PRO A 59 19.54 2.23 -1.36
C PRO A 59 19.19 0.79 -0.98
N THR A 60 19.22 0.51 0.31
CA THR A 60 18.55 -0.67 0.87
C THR A 60 17.09 -0.31 1.12
N ALA A 61 16.15 -1.21 0.82
CA ALA A 61 14.72 -0.96 1.00
C ALA A 61 13.98 -2.15 1.61
N LEU A 62 12.90 -1.86 2.35
CA LEU A 62 11.85 -2.83 2.63
C LEU A 62 10.93 -2.88 1.41
N PHE A 63 10.87 -4.03 0.74
CA PHE A 63 10.17 -4.21 -0.52
C PHE A 63 9.02 -5.19 -0.37
N TYR A 64 7.80 -4.73 -0.64
CA TYR A 64 6.60 -5.56 -0.68
C TYR A 64 6.25 -5.93 -2.11
N GLU A 65 5.81 -7.17 -2.32
CA GLU A 65 5.13 -7.60 -3.54
C GLU A 65 3.79 -8.25 -3.16
N PHE A 66 2.71 -7.76 -3.76
CA PHE A 66 1.37 -8.31 -3.61
C PHE A 66 0.81 -8.75 -4.96
N THR A 67 0.12 -9.88 -4.97
CA THR A 67 -0.69 -10.31 -6.10
C THR A 67 -2.16 -10.28 -5.70
N ILE A 68 -2.96 -9.43 -6.34
CA ILE A 68 -4.41 -9.32 -6.11
C ILE A 68 -5.14 -9.85 -7.33
N LYS A 69 -6.15 -10.71 -7.11
CA LYS A 69 -7.07 -11.19 -8.14
C LYS A 69 -8.42 -10.49 -8.02
N ASN A 70 -8.98 -10.08 -9.14
CA ASN A 70 -10.40 -9.73 -9.21
C ASN A 70 -11.22 -11.00 -9.40
N THR A 71 -11.90 -11.45 -8.36
CA THR A 71 -12.80 -12.62 -8.37
C THR A 71 -14.24 -12.24 -8.73
N GLY A 72 -14.50 -10.95 -8.98
CA GLY A 72 -15.78 -10.44 -9.45
C GLY A 72 -15.97 -10.59 -10.95
N ASN A 73 -17.22 -10.40 -11.40
CA ASN A 73 -17.61 -10.44 -12.81
C ASN A 73 -17.51 -9.08 -13.53
N LYS A 74 -17.00 -8.05 -12.86
CA LYS A 74 -16.86 -6.68 -13.39
C LYS A 74 -15.41 -6.21 -13.26
N THR A 75 -14.97 -5.37 -14.18
CA THR A 75 -13.70 -4.65 -14.07
C THR A 75 -13.71 -3.72 -12.87
N VAL A 76 -12.57 -3.65 -12.18
CA VAL A 76 -12.31 -2.77 -11.04
C VAL A 76 -11.32 -1.69 -11.49
N GLY A 77 -11.62 -0.43 -11.20
CA GLY A 77 -10.82 0.73 -11.59
C GLY A 77 -11.01 1.21 -13.05
N SER A 78 -10.38 2.33 -13.39
CA SER A 78 -10.33 2.93 -14.74
C SER A 78 -8.98 3.63 -15.00
N ILE A 79 -8.52 3.64 -16.26
CA ILE A 79 -7.32 4.37 -16.71
C ILE A 79 -7.68 5.81 -17.15
N GLY A 80 -8.94 6.05 -17.51
CA GLY A 80 -9.37 7.31 -18.17
C GLY A 80 -9.72 8.44 -17.21
N GLU A 81 -9.81 8.16 -15.91
CA GLU A 81 -10.23 9.12 -14.88
C GLU A 81 -9.29 8.96 -13.69
N ALA A 82 -8.53 10.03 -13.38
CA ALA A 82 -7.41 9.98 -12.44
C ALA A 82 -7.81 9.50 -11.04
N ASP A 83 -9.03 9.80 -10.61
CA ASP A 83 -9.61 9.41 -9.32
C ASP A 83 -10.33 8.06 -9.35
N LYS A 84 -10.40 7.39 -10.50
CA LYS A 84 -11.08 6.08 -10.63
C LYS A 84 -10.13 4.92 -10.79
N GLY A 85 -8.83 5.13 -10.69
CA GLY A 85 -7.85 4.05 -10.64
C GLY A 85 -7.94 3.25 -9.34
N ILE A 86 -7.49 1.99 -9.38
CA ILE A 86 -7.14 1.24 -8.18
C ILE A 86 -5.92 1.90 -7.54
N GLU A 87 -6.03 2.20 -6.25
CA GLU A 87 -4.94 2.65 -5.39
C GLU A 87 -4.78 1.69 -4.22
N LEU A 88 -3.56 1.58 -3.71
CA LEU A 88 -3.25 0.72 -2.58
C LEU A 88 -2.44 1.51 -1.56
N LYS A 89 -2.63 1.18 -0.28
CA LYS A 89 -1.79 1.66 0.81
C LYS A 89 -1.56 0.56 1.83
N ILE A 90 -0.38 0.57 2.42
CA ILE A 90 -0.10 -0.20 3.64
C ILE A 90 -0.43 0.70 4.82
N GLU A 91 -1.38 0.26 5.64
CA GLU A 91 -1.78 0.92 6.88
C GLU A 91 -1.14 0.16 8.05
N PRO A 92 0.00 0.61 8.59
CA PRO A 92 0.69 -0.12 9.65
C PRO A 92 -0.12 -0.11 10.94
N LYS A 93 -0.13 -1.24 11.65
CA LYS A 93 -0.61 -1.30 13.04
C LYS A 93 0.49 -0.77 13.97
N ASP A 94 0.12 -0.49 15.21
CA ASP A 94 1.00 0.22 16.15
C ASP A 94 2.35 -0.45 16.36
N LYS A 95 2.41 -1.78 16.40
CA LYS A 95 3.68 -2.50 16.58
C LYS A 95 4.64 -2.29 15.40
N LEU A 96 4.16 -2.29 14.16
CA LEU A 96 5.01 -2.02 13.00
C LEU A 96 5.48 -0.56 12.96
N LYS A 97 4.63 0.40 13.34
CA LYS A 97 5.04 1.81 13.46
C LYS A 97 6.20 1.96 14.45
N SER A 98 6.04 1.42 15.65
CA SER A 98 7.08 1.50 16.68
C SER A 98 8.38 0.80 16.26
N VAL A 99 8.29 -0.39 15.64
CA VAL A 99 9.49 -1.08 15.14
C VAL A 99 10.19 -0.27 14.04
N SER A 100 9.44 0.38 13.15
CA SER A 100 10.04 1.28 12.16
C SER A 100 10.80 2.43 12.83
N GLU A 101 10.18 3.08 13.80
CA GLU A 101 10.79 4.19 14.55
C GLU A 101 12.05 3.74 15.30
N ASP A 102 12.04 2.55 15.94
CA ASP A 102 13.17 2.00 16.68
C ASP A 102 14.35 1.58 15.77
N VAL A 103 14.03 1.04 14.59
CA VAL A 103 15.02 0.51 13.63
C VAL A 103 15.62 1.62 12.79
N ILE A 104 14.78 2.49 12.21
CA ILE A 104 15.15 3.49 11.21
C ILE A 104 15.31 4.89 11.84
N GLY A 105 14.64 5.16 12.95
CA GLY A 105 14.54 6.48 13.57
C GLY A 105 13.26 7.24 13.21
N PHE A 106 12.43 6.69 12.33
CA PHE A 106 11.14 7.27 11.95
C PHE A 106 10.17 6.22 11.38
N ASN A 107 8.91 6.61 11.18
CA ASN A 107 7.89 5.74 10.59
C ASN A 107 7.96 5.77 9.05
N ILE A 108 8.51 4.72 8.43
CA ILE A 108 8.65 4.60 6.97
C ILE A 108 7.31 4.56 6.20
N TYR A 109 6.19 4.38 6.89
CA TYR A 109 4.86 4.40 6.27
C TYR A 109 4.23 5.79 6.26
N ASN A 110 4.91 6.81 6.79
CA ASN A 110 4.51 8.20 6.74
C ASN A 110 5.41 8.99 5.78
N PRO A 111 4.89 9.45 4.62
CA PRO A 111 5.67 10.22 3.65
C PRO A 111 6.41 11.43 4.21
N GLU A 112 5.82 12.13 5.18
CA GLU A 112 6.39 13.35 5.76
C GLU A 112 7.64 13.07 6.60
N ASP A 113 7.76 11.87 7.14
CA ASP A 113 8.87 11.49 8.02
C ASP A 113 10.17 11.18 7.25
N TYR A 114 10.10 11.08 5.92
CA TYR A 114 11.27 10.94 5.04
C TYR A 114 12.08 12.21 4.86
N ASN A 115 11.55 13.36 5.29
CA ASN A 115 12.23 14.65 5.14
C ASN A 115 13.65 14.56 5.70
N GLU A 116 14.61 15.09 4.95
CA GLU A 116 16.04 15.13 5.29
C GLU A 116 16.76 13.77 5.36
N SER A 117 16.07 12.63 5.19
CA SER A 117 16.69 11.30 5.20
C SER A 117 17.60 11.03 3.99
N GLY A 118 17.34 11.73 2.87
CA GLY A 118 18.00 11.52 1.58
C GLY A 118 17.60 10.23 0.85
N VAL A 119 16.67 9.45 1.42
CA VAL A 119 16.03 8.31 0.75
C VAL A 119 14.56 8.61 0.48
N GLY A 120 13.89 7.72 -0.26
CA GLY A 120 12.48 7.89 -0.58
C GLY A 120 11.69 6.59 -0.48
N PHE A 121 10.44 6.66 -0.90
CA PHE A 121 9.53 5.54 -1.03
C PHE A 121 8.88 5.56 -2.41
N GLY A 122 8.33 4.43 -2.82
CA GLY A 122 7.67 4.31 -4.11
C GLY A 122 6.70 3.14 -4.16
N GLN A 123 5.88 3.15 -5.20
CA GLN A 123 4.93 2.08 -5.46
C GLN A 123 4.74 1.88 -6.97
N SER A 124 4.42 0.64 -7.34
CA SER A 124 3.97 0.30 -8.69
C SER A 124 2.65 -0.43 -8.60
N PHE A 125 1.70 -0.07 -9.45
CA PHE A 125 0.35 -0.63 -9.42
C PHE A 125 -0.31 -0.63 -10.78
N LEU A 126 -1.26 -1.55 -10.96
CA LEU A 126 -2.21 -1.53 -12.05
C LEU A 126 -3.48 -0.78 -11.63
N SER A 127 -3.79 0.31 -12.32
CA SER A 127 -4.99 1.12 -12.05
C SER A 127 -6.31 0.43 -12.42
N VAL A 128 -6.25 -0.66 -13.20
CA VAL A 128 -7.41 -1.42 -13.67
C VAL A 128 -7.15 -2.92 -13.52
N LEU A 129 -8.16 -3.65 -13.08
CA LEU A 129 -8.14 -5.09 -12.98
C LEU A 129 -9.44 -5.67 -13.55
N LYS A 130 -9.35 -6.36 -14.70
CA LYS A 130 -10.51 -7.00 -15.35
C LYS A 130 -10.99 -8.19 -14.52
N SER A 131 -12.20 -8.66 -14.82
CA SER A 131 -12.74 -9.88 -14.22
C SER A 131 -11.75 -11.05 -14.42
N ASP A 132 -11.52 -11.82 -13.35
CA ASP A 132 -10.58 -12.94 -13.26
C ASP A 132 -9.09 -12.60 -13.47
N GLU A 133 -8.72 -11.33 -13.65
CA GLU A 133 -7.35 -10.89 -13.83
C GLU A 133 -6.59 -10.83 -12.49
N LYS A 134 -5.28 -11.11 -12.55
CA LYS A 134 -4.33 -10.90 -11.44
C LYS A 134 -3.47 -9.68 -11.73
N GLY A 135 -3.36 -8.79 -10.76
CA GLY A 135 -2.46 -7.65 -10.78
C GLY A 135 -1.33 -7.82 -9.78
N LYS A 136 -0.13 -7.38 -10.17
CA LYS A 136 1.03 -7.27 -9.28
C LYS A 136 1.18 -5.83 -8.81
N TYR A 137 1.47 -5.69 -7.53
CA TYR A 137 1.57 -4.41 -6.86
C TYR A 137 2.81 -4.43 -5.97
N THR A 138 3.62 -3.37 -6.03
CA THR A 138 4.84 -3.30 -5.24
C THR A 138 4.91 -2.01 -4.44
N PHE A 139 5.54 -2.09 -3.27
CA PHE A 139 5.90 -0.95 -2.45
C PHE A 139 7.38 -1.05 -2.09
N ASN A 140 8.09 0.07 -2.13
CA ASN A 140 9.46 0.15 -1.65
C ASN A 140 9.59 1.31 -0.66
N TYR A 141 10.26 1.04 0.45
CA TYR A 141 10.54 2.01 1.50
C TYR A 141 12.04 2.04 1.75
N GLY A 142 12.70 3.16 1.39
CA GLY A 142 14.13 3.33 1.57
C GLY A 142 14.51 3.28 3.06
N LEU A 143 15.54 2.48 3.38
CA LEU A 143 16.05 2.25 4.73
C LEU A 143 17.48 2.77 4.93
N GLY A 144 18.02 3.47 3.92
CA GLY A 144 19.36 4.06 3.95
C GLY A 144 20.34 3.44 2.94
N VAL A 145 21.56 3.96 2.97
CA VAL A 145 22.69 3.52 2.12
C VAL A 145 23.78 2.87 2.97
N SER A 146 24.63 2.05 2.33
CA SER A 146 25.69 1.31 3.04
C SER A 146 26.97 2.11 3.29
N GLU A 147 27.04 3.33 2.81
CA GLU A 147 28.22 4.18 2.89
C GLU A 147 27.81 5.62 3.21
N GLU A 148 28.65 6.31 3.98
CA GLU A 148 28.39 7.70 4.37
C GLU A 148 28.37 8.62 3.15
N ASN A 149 27.37 9.49 3.10
CA ASN A 149 27.23 10.50 2.08
C ASN A 149 26.51 11.73 2.63
N SER A 150 27.00 12.94 2.36
CA SER A 150 26.39 14.17 2.86
C SER A 150 25.00 14.45 2.28
N GLN A 151 24.69 13.96 1.08
CA GLN A 151 23.38 14.09 0.44
C GLN A 151 22.39 12.99 0.88
N VAL A 152 22.90 11.86 1.39
CA VAL A 152 22.07 10.74 1.87
C VAL A 152 22.55 10.37 3.28
N PRO A 153 22.12 11.13 4.30
CA PRO A 153 22.61 10.95 5.67
C PRO A 153 22.12 9.67 6.34
N LEU A 154 21.02 9.07 5.84
CA LEU A 154 20.49 7.84 6.41
C LEU A 154 21.38 6.63 6.05
N LEU A 155 22.11 6.12 7.04
CA LEU A 155 22.82 4.86 6.94
C LEU A 155 21.89 3.68 7.17
N VAL A 156 22.11 2.61 6.41
CA VAL A 156 21.39 1.37 6.59
C VAL A 156 21.63 0.79 8.00
N PRO A 157 20.58 0.39 8.73
CA PRO A 157 20.72 -0.28 10.02
C PRO A 157 21.48 -1.62 9.92
N SER A 158 21.90 -2.13 11.08
CA SER A 158 22.43 -3.49 11.22
C SER A 158 21.43 -4.53 10.73
N LYS A 159 21.94 -5.67 10.22
CA LYS A 159 21.10 -6.79 9.78
C LYS A 159 20.06 -7.24 10.82
N GLU A 160 20.44 -7.33 12.10
CA GLU A 160 19.54 -7.74 13.18
C GLU A 160 18.31 -6.83 13.30
N LYS A 161 18.51 -5.51 13.22
CA LYS A 161 17.42 -4.52 13.18
C LYS A 161 16.56 -4.63 11.92
N LEU A 162 17.17 -4.91 10.77
CA LEU A 162 16.43 -5.10 9.52
C LEU A 162 15.59 -6.38 9.56
N ASP A 163 16.12 -7.45 10.15
CA ASP A 163 15.41 -8.71 10.36
C ASP A 163 14.22 -8.50 11.31
N GLU A 164 14.37 -7.69 12.37
CA GLU A 164 13.25 -7.29 13.25
C GLU A 164 12.18 -6.50 12.47
N LEU A 165 12.57 -5.49 11.69
CA LEU A 165 11.62 -4.73 10.88
C LEU A 165 10.85 -5.65 9.91
N LYS A 166 11.55 -6.56 9.24
CA LYS A 166 10.95 -7.54 8.33
C LYS A 166 10.01 -8.51 9.05
N GLU A 167 10.34 -8.95 10.26
CA GLU A 167 9.49 -9.84 11.06
C GLU A 167 8.10 -9.24 11.34
N TYR A 168 8.06 -7.92 11.54
CA TYR A 168 6.84 -7.17 11.83
C TYR A 168 6.19 -6.52 10.61
N ALA A 169 6.77 -6.65 9.41
CA ALA A 169 6.30 -6.02 8.18
C ALA A 169 4.83 -6.34 7.84
N PHE A 170 4.35 -7.54 8.18
CA PHE A 170 2.94 -7.91 7.98
C PHE A 170 2.00 -7.50 9.12
N ASN A 171 2.50 -6.77 10.12
CA ASN A 171 1.66 -6.15 11.14
C ASN A 171 1.00 -4.87 10.62
N ALA A 172 0.19 -5.02 9.57
CA ALA A 172 -0.46 -3.96 8.83
C ALA A 172 -1.76 -4.45 8.16
N PHE A 173 -2.52 -3.51 7.61
CA PHE A 173 -3.54 -3.78 6.61
C PHE A 173 -3.05 -3.35 5.23
N LEU A 174 -3.35 -4.14 4.21
CA LEU A 174 -3.34 -3.66 2.82
C LEU A 174 -4.74 -3.17 2.49
N VAL A 175 -4.86 -1.87 2.22
CA VAL A 175 -6.13 -1.22 1.91
C VAL A 175 -6.16 -0.89 0.44
N VAL A 176 -7.23 -1.27 -0.24
CA VAL A 176 -7.45 -0.99 -1.67
C VAL A 176 -8.57 0.03 -1.80
N THR A 177 -8.31 1.10 -2.54
CA THR A 177 -9.24 2.22 -2.73
C THR A 177 -9.49 2.53 -4.21
N ILE A 178 -10.64 3.13 -4.48
CA ILE A 178 -10.94 3.84 -5.74
C ILE A 178 -11.57 5.18 -5.34
N GLY A 179 -11.01 6.30 -5.79
CA GLY A 179 -11.56 7.63 -5.48
C GLY A 179 -11.71 7.87 -3.98
N ASN A 180 -10.71 7.47 -3.20
CA ASN A 180 -10.70 7.46 -1.73
C ASN A 180 -11.74 6.56 -1.04
N GLN A 181 -12.56 5.82 -1.78
CA GLN A 181 -13.47 4.83 -1.22
C GLN A 181 -12.75 3.49 -1.05
N GLU A 182 -12.72 2.96 0.17
CA GLU A 182 -12.23 1.60 0.45
C GLU A 182 -13.14 0.56 -0.21
N ILE A 183 -12.53 -0.29 -1.04
CA ILE A 183 -13.23 -1.39 -1.73
C ILE A 183 -12.78 -2.77 -1.23
N ALA A 184 -11.60 -2.87 -0.63
CA ALA A 184 -11.12 -4.07 0.02
C ALA A 184 -10.08 -3.73 1.10
N ARG A 185 -10.01 -4.60 2.12
CA ARG A 185 -9.03 -4.53 3.20
C ARG A 185 -8.57 -5.93 3.55
N PHE A 186 -7.26 -6.15 3.52
CA PHE A 186 -6.64 -7.42 3.86
C PHE A 186 -5.79 -7.26 5.12
N ASP A 187 -6.02 -8.13 6.11
CA ASP A 187 -5.16 -8.20 7.30
C ASP A 187 -3.94 -9.05 6.99
N LEU A 188 -2.78 -8.41 6.85
CA LEU A 188 -1.54 -9.06 6.45
C LEU A 188 -1.01 -10.00 7.53
N ASN A 189 -1.37 -9.81 8.81
CA ASN A 189 -0.95 -10.73 9.88
C ASN A 189 -1.45 -12.16 9.63
N LYS A 190 -2.56 -12.32 8.89
CA LYS A 190 -3.12 -13.65 8.58
C LYS A 190 -2.32 -14.41 7.53
N LEU A 191 -1.37 -13.76 6.88
CA LEU A 191 -0.48 -14.33 5.87
C LEU A 191 0.91 -14.64 6.43
N LYS A 192 1.17 -14.32 7.70
CA LYS A 192 2.38 -14.72 8.41
C LYS A 192 2.29 -16.23 8.65
N ASN A 193 2.99 -17.01 7.81
CA ASN A 193 3.30 -18.41 8.08
C ASN A 193 4.40 -18.50 9.15
#